data_AF-A0A534USA7-F1
#
_entry.id   AF-A0A534USA7-F1
#
_cell.length_a   1.000
_cell.length_b   1.000
_cell.length_c   1.000
_cell.angle_alpha   90.00
_cell.angle_beta   90.00
_cell.angle_gamma   90.00
#
_symmetry.space_group_name_H-M   'P 1'
#
loop_
_entity.id
_entity.type
_entity.pdbx_description
1 polymer ?
#
loop_
_entity_poly.entity_id
_entity_poly.type
_entity_poly.pdbx_seq_one_letter_code
_entity_poly.pdbx_strand_id
1 'polypeptide(L)'
;MHYKAEPSVRDIMMSSPISLQRDKKLSLAEDVMAGGRIRHVPILDGEHLVGVLSQADLFHSAFAKAMHLRPREQRDLVDSIKIEDVMSKNVISVPVDTSIRAAARLMMEKKLGCLPVVQENG
;
A
#
# COMPACT_ATOMS: atom_id res chain seq x y z
N MET A 1 32.83 5.07 25.36
CA MET A 1 32.41 4.94 23.96
C MET A 1 30.98 4.45 23.95
N HIS A 2 30.00 5.29 23.58
CA HIS A 2 28.60 4.87 23.49
C HIS A 2 28.37 4.27 22.10
N TYR A 3 28.27 2.94 22.00
CA TYR A 3 27.77 2.28 20.80
C TYR A 3 26.28 2.59 20.72
N LYS A 4 25.88 3.46 19.79
CA LYS A 4 24.46 3.73 19.55
C LYS A 4 23.87 2.46 18.95
N ALA A 5 22.83 1.89 19.57
CA ALA A 5 22.14 0.73 19.02
C ALA A 5 21.74 1.00 17.56
N GLU A 6 21.85 -0.01 16.68
CA GLU A 6 21.46 0.15 15.27
C GLU A 6 19.98 0.55 15.22
N PRO A 7 19.62 1.66 14.54
CA PRO A 7 18.23 2.10 14.48
C PRO A 7 17.38 1.09 13.71
N SER A 8 16.13 0.97 14.15
CA SER A 8 15.11 0.07 13.64
C SER A 8 14.09 0.82 12.78
N VAL A 9 13.26 0.07 12.05
CA VAL A 9 12.16 0.66 11.29
C VAL A 9 11.18 1.41 12.18
N ARG A 10 11.00 1.00 13.45
CA ARG A 10 10.18 1.74 14.43
C ARG A 10 10.59 3.20 14.57
N ASP A 11 11.88 3.51 14.44
CA ASP A 11 12.41 4.85 14.65
C ASP A 11 12.10 5.81 13.49
N ILE A 12 11.70 5.28 12.32
CA ILE A 12 11.49 6.06 11.09
C ILE A 12 10.16 5.79 10.39
N MET A 13 9.40 4.78 10.82
CA MET A 13 8.14 4.41 10.18
C MET A 13 7.05 5.48 10.41
N MET A 14 6.11 5.57 9.47
CA MET A 14 4.84 6.23 9.70
C MET A 14 3.97 5.33 10.60
N SER A 15 3.80 5.71 11.86
CA SER A 15 3.19 4.85 12.89
C SER A 15 1.67 4.68 12.74
N SER A 16 0.99 5.57 12.01
CA SER A 16 -0.44 5.49 11.75
C SER A 16 -0.71 5.85 10.28
N PRO A 17 -0.42 4.91 9.36
CA PRO A 17 -0.66 5.13 7.94
C PRO A 17 -2.17 5.18 7.67
N ILE A 18 -2.58 5.96 6.67
CA ILE A 18 -3.95 5.84 6.14
C ILE A 18 -4.07 4.45 5.50
N SER A 19 -5.06 3.67 5.94
CA SER A 19 -5.41 2.38 5.37
C SER A 19 -6.83 2.39 4.82
N LEU A 20 -7.15 1.42 3.97
CA LEU A 20 -8.51 1.21 3.43
C LEU A 20 -8.94 -0.24 3.61
N GLN A 21 -10.24 -0.46 3.73
CA GLN A 21 -10.80 -1.82 3.78
C GLN A 21 -10.89 -2.42 2.38
N ARG A 22 -10.62 -3.72 2.26
CA ARG A 22 -10.58 -4.46 0.98
C ARG A 22 -11.86 -4.38 0.16
N ASP A 23 -13.00 -4.19 0.82
CA ASP A 23 -14.34 -4.19 0.24
C ASP A 23 -14.75 -2.82 -0.34
N LYS A 24 -13.95 -1.78 -0.10
CA LYS A 24 -14.21 -0.42 -0.59
C LYS A 24 -13.96 -0.30 -2.08
N LYS A 25 -14.53 0.75 -2.65
CA LYS A 25 -14.41 1.10 -4.06
C LYS A 25 -13.02 1.63 -4.39
N LEU A 26 -12.59 1.39 -5.62
CA LEU A 26 -11.31 1.86 -6.13
C LEU A 26 -11.23 3.39 -6.18
N SER A 27 -12.34 4.08 -6.49
CA SER A 27 -12.41 5.56 -6.50
C SER A 27 -12.04 6.20 -5.17
N LEU A 28 -12.45 5.59 -4.05
CA LEU A 28 -12.05 6.06 -2.73
C LEU A 28 -10.53 5.99 -2.55
N ALA A 29 -9.87 4.96 -3.10
CA ALA A 29 -8.42 4.86 -3.06
C ALA A 29 -7.75 5.93 -3.93
N GLU A 30 -8.30 6.24 -5.10
CA GLU A 30 -7.82 7.35 -5.94
C GLU A 30 -7.88 8.68 -5.17
N ASP A 31 -9.02 8.98 -4.55
CA ASP A 31 -9.23 10.20 -3.77
C ASP A 31 -8.26 10.28 -2.57
N VAL A 32 -8.10 9.19 -1.82
CA VAL A 32 -7.19 9.13 -0.67
C VAL A 32 -5.73 9.30 -1.10
N MET A 33 -5.29 8.65 -2.18
CA MET A 33 -3.93 8.79 -2.68
C MET A 33 -3.66 10.21 -3.20
N ALA A 34 -4.60 10.78 -3.96
CA ALA A 34 -4.47 12.14 -4.51
C ALA A 34 -4.49 13.21 -3.41
N GLY A 35 -5.47 13.13 -2.49
CA GLY A 35 -5.62 14.08 -1.39
C GLY A 35 -4.51 13.97 -0.34
N GLY A 36 -4.11 12.74 0.00
CA GLY A 36 -3.03 12.48 0.96
C GLY A 36 -1.62 12.62 0.38
N ARG A 37 -1.47 12.76 -0.95
CA ARG A 37 -0.19 12.75 -1.67
C ARG A 37 0.66 11.51 -1.34
N ILE A 38 -0.01 10.37 -1.17
CA ILE A 38 0.62 9.07 -0.89
C ILE A 38 0.50 8.16 -2.11
N ARG A 39 1.50 7.31 -2.31
CA ARG A 39 1.57 6.41 -3.48
C ARG A 39 1.22 4.96 -3.17
N HIS A 40 1.11 4.62 -1.89
CA HIS A 40 0.79 3.28 -1.42
C HIS A 40 -0.16 3.40 -0.24
N VAL A 41 -1.16 2.51 -0.21
CA VAL A 41 -2.16 2.42 0.85
C VAL A 41 -2.20 0.96 1.31
N PRO A 42 -1.92 0.68 2.60
CA PRO A 42 -2.18 -0.63 3.19
C PRO A 42 -3.66 -0.97 3.13
N ILE A 43 -3.98 -2.19 2.71
CA ILE A 43 -5.36 -2.67 2.61
C ILE A 43 -5.62 -3.69 3.70
N LEU A 44 -6.68 -3.44 4.47
CA LEU A 44 -7.06 -4.26 5.62
C LEU A 44 -8.34 -5.06 5.37
N ASP A 45 -8.47 -6.16 6.11
CA ASP A 45 -9.70 -6.91 6.32
C ASP A 45 -9.97 -6.95 7.83
N GLY A 46 -10.83 -6.04 8.28
CA GLY A 46 -10.89 -5.65 9.69
C GLY A 46 -9.56 -5.01 10.10
N GLU A 47 -8.86 -5.66 11.03
CA GLU A 47 -7.56 -5.23 11.56
C GLU A 47 -6.36 -5.86 10.84
N HIS A 48 -6.58 -6.85 9.97
CA HIS A 48 -5.49 -7.62 9.37
C HIS A 48 -5.05 -7.02 8.05
N LEU A 49 -3.73 -6.91 7.85
CA LEU A 49 -3.18 -6.52 6.57
C LEU A 49 -3.35 -7.64 5.53
N VAL A 50 -4.09 -7.37 4.47
CA VAL A 50 -4.39 -8.35 3.40
C VAL A 50 -3.84 -7.95 2.03
N GLY A 51 -3.35 -6.71 1.90
CA GLY A 51 -2.84 -6.22 0.63
C GLY A 51 -2.15 -4.87 0.75
N VAL A 52 -1.51 -4.48 -0.34
CA VAL A 52 -1.09 -3.09 -0.58
C VAL A 52 -1.63 -2.68 -1.93
N LEU A 53 -2.21 -1.49 -2.00
CA LEU A 53 -2.58 -0.86 -3.25
C LEU A 53 -1.60 0.27 -3.53
N SER A 54 -0.99 0.25 -4.70
CA SER A 54 -0.11 1.31 -5.18
C SER A 54 -0.79 2.16 -6.25
N GLN A 55 -0.29 3.37 -6.44
CA GLN A 55 -0.73 4.23 -7.54
C GLN A 55 -0.50 3.56 -8.91
N ALA A 56 0.55 2.74 -9.04
CA ALA A 56 0.80 1.98 -10.27
C ALA A 56 -0.30 0.93 -10.54
N ASP A 57 -0.86 0.32 -9.49
CA ASP A 57 -1.97 -0.64 -9.62
C ASP A 57 -3.25 0.07 -10.09
N LEU A 58 -3.51 1.29 -9.58
CA LEU A 58 -4.61 2.16 -10.06
C LEU A 58 -4.45 2.45 -11.56
N PHE A 59 -3.26 2.91 -11.97
CA PHE A 59 -2.99 3.18 -13.38
C PHE A 59 -3.18 1.93 -14.25
N HIS A 60 -2.64 0.78 -13.84
CA HIS A 60 -2.73 -0.44 -14.64
C HIS A 60 -4.18 -0.93 -14.77
N SER A 61 -4.94 -0.94 -13.67
CA SER A 61 -6.32 -1.42 -13.65
C SER A 61 -7.28 -0.49 -14.40
N ALA A 62 -7.17 0.82 -14.18
CA ALA A 62 -7.97 1.81 -14.88
C ALA A 62 -7.63 1.80 -16.37
N PHE A 63 -6.34 1.87 -16.73
CA PHE A 63 -5.90 1.89 -18.13
C PHE A 63 -6.34 0.63 -18.90
N ALA A 64 -6.11 -0.57 -18.36
CA ALA A 64 -6.44 -1.82 -19.04
C ALA A 64 -7.94 -1.93 -19.39
N LYS A 65 -8.82 -1.34 -18.57
CA LYS A 65 -10.26 -1.42 -18.77
C LYS A 65 -10.88 -0.18 -19.44
N ALA A 66 -10.14 0.94 -19.49
CA ALA A 66 -10.62 2.24 -19.97
C ALA A 66 -10.23 2.59 -21.41
N MET A 67 -9.39 1.78 -22.07
CA MET A 67 -8.77 2.07 -23.39
C MET A 67 -9.75 2.49 -24.51
N HIS A 68 -11.05 2.23 -24.37
CA HIS A 68 -12.09 2.60 -25.35
C HIS A 68 -13.30 3.33 -24.74
N LEU A 69 -13.21 3.76 -23.47
CA LEU A 69 -14.33 4.35 -22.74
C LEU A 69 -14.27 5.88 -22.70
N ARG A 70 -15.44 6.53 -22.70
CA ARG A 70 -15.54 7.98 -22.47
C ARG A 70 -15.29 8.30 -20.99
N PRO A 71 -14.91 9.54 -20.62
CA PRO A 71 -14.58 9.89 -19.24
C PRO A 71 -15.65 9.59 -18.18
N ARG A 72 -16.95 9.64 -18.54
CA ARG A 72 -18.03 9.25 -17.62
C ARG A 72 -18.06 7.75 -17.37
N GLU A 73 -17.97 6.96 -18.45
CA GLU A 73 -17.95 5.50 -18.38
C GLU A 73 -16.70 4.98 -17.66
N GLN A 74 -15.58 5.69 -17.77
CA GLN A 74 -14.37 5.40 -17.00
C GLN A 74 -14.62 5.56 -15.48
N ARG A 75 -15.28 6.63 -15.06
CA ARG A 75 -15.62 6.85 -13.64
C ARG A 75 -16.59 5.80 -13.14
N ASP A 76 -17.67 5.55 -13.89
CA ASP A 76 -18.67 4.54 -13.53
C ASP A 76 -18.03 3.14 -13.37
N LEU A 77 -17.07 2.83 -14.25
CA LEU A 77 -16.29 1.60 -14.15
C LEU A 77 -15.41 1.57 -12.90
N VAL A 78 -14.61 2.62 -12.63
CA VAL A 78 -13.77 2.70 -11.42
C VAL A 78 -14.61 2.58 -10.15
N ASP A 79 -15.79 3.20 -10.13
CA ASP A 79 -16.75 3.13 -9.02
C ASP A 79 -17.37 1.75 -8.81
N SER A 80 -17.33 0.89 -9.82
CA SER A 80 -17.83 -0.50 -9.74
C SER A 80 -16.78 -1.50 -9.24
N ILE A 81 -15.50 -1.13 -9.27
CA ILE A 81 -14.38 -2.01 -8.91
C ILE A 81 -14.09 -1.91 -7.42
N LYS A 82 -13.88 -3.07 -6.78
CA LYS A 82 -13.41 -3.13 -5.39
C LYS A 82 -11.89 -3.14 -5.32
N ILE A 83 -11.35 -2.65 -4.22
CA ILE A 83 -9.92 -2.65 -3.94
C ILE A 83 -9.34 -4.07 -4.00
N GLU A 84 -10.02 -5.06 -3.43
CA GLU A 84 -9.54 -6.46 -3.36
C GLU A 84 -9.29 -7.13 -4.73
N ASP A 85 -9.90 -6.60 -5.78
CA ASP A 85 -9.76 -7.10 -7.16
C ASP A 85 -8.48 -6.57 -7.84
N VAL A 86 -7.88 -5.52 -7.28
CA VAL A 86 -6.74 -4.79 -7.88
C VAL A 86 -5.50 -4.83 -6.99
N MET A 87 -5.67 -4.87 -5.66
CA MET A 87 -4.57 -4.81 -4.72
C MET A 87 -3.54 -5.94 -4.91
N SER A 88 -2.28 -5.65 -4.60
CA SER A 88 -1.24 -6.66 -4.48
C SER A 88 -1.45 -7.47 -3.19
N LYS A 89 -1.82 -8.74 -3.32
CA LYS A 89 -2.09 -9.66 -2.19
C LYS A 89 -0.82 -10.25 -1.56
N ASN A 90 0.26 -10.36 -2.33
CA ASN A 90 1.55 -10.86 -1.85
C ASN A 90 2.32 -9.74 -1.16
N VAL A 91 1.91 -9.40 0.05
CA VAL A 91 2.54 -8.34 0.83
C VAL A 91 3.81 -8.86 1.49
N ILE A 92 4.94 -8.23 1.18
CA ILE A 92 6.16 -8.38 1.97
C ILE A 92 6.10 -7.33 3.07
N SER A 93 6.02 -7.78 4.32
CA SER A 93 6.05 -6.93 5.52
C SER A 93 7.23 -7.28 6.42
N VAL A 94 7.52 -6.42 7.39
CA VAL A 94 8.56 -6.67 8.40
C VAL A 94 8.09 -6.32 9.82
N PRO A 95 8.65 -6.97 10.85
CA PRO A 95 8.45 -6.57 12.25
C PRO A 95 8.98 -5.16 12.56
N VAL A 96 8.39 -4.52 13.57
CA VAL A 96 8.76 -3.16 14.04
C VAL A 96 10.22 -3.01 14.49
N ASP A 97 10.85 -4.07 14.95
CA ASP A 97 12.23 -4.10 15.44
C ASP A 97 13.26 -4.44 14.34
N THR A 98 12.80 -4.67 13.11
CA THR A 98 13.69 -4.88 11.95
C THR A 98 14.65 -3.71 11.79
N SER A 99 15.95 -3.99 11.62
CA SER A 99 16.93 -2.92 11.43
C SER A 99 16.68 -2.16 10.12
N ILE A 100 16.96 -0.85 10.11
CA ILE A 100 16.80 -0.01 8.90
C ILE A 100 17.61 -0.60 7.74
N ARG A 101 18.81 -1.14 8.01
CA ARG A 101 19.66 -1.78 7.00
C ARG A 101 18.99 -3.00 6.37
N ALA A 102 18.42 -3.87 7.18
CA ALA A 102 17.73 -5.07 6.70
C ALA A 102 16.50 -4.71 5.87
N ALA A 103 15.70 -3.74 6.34
CA ALA A 103 14.54 -3.24 5.61
C ALA A 103 14.95 -2.61 4.26
N ALA A 104 15.97 -1.75 4.23
CA ALA A 104 16.47 -1.14 3.00
C ALA A 104 16.97 -2.19 2.00
N ARG A 105 17.73 -3.20 2.48
CA ARG A 105 18.18 -4.31 1.65
C ARG A 105 17.01 -5.07 1.03
N LEU A 106 16.01 -5.41 1.83
CA LEU A 106 14.80 -6.09 1.36
C LEU A 106 14.06 -5.28 0.30
N MET A 107 13.87 -3.97 0.53
CA MET A 107 13.24 -3.09 -0.44
C MET A 107 14.00 -3.02 -1.76
N MET A 108 15.34 -2.99 -1.74
CA MET A 108 16.15 -2.99 -2.96
C MET A 108 16.08 -4.33 -3.71
N GLU A 109 16.29 -5.44 -3.00
CA GLU A 109 16.32 -6.78 -3.60
C GLU A 109 14.96 -7.17 -4.20
N LYS A 110 13.86 -6.78 -3.53
CA LYS A 110 12.50 -7.06 -3.95
C LYS A 110 11.85 -5.92 -4.75
N LYS A 111 12.59 -4.83 -4.99
CA LYS A 111 12.15 -3.62 -5.72
C LYS A 111 10.85 -3.03 -5.17
N LEU A 112 10.73 -2.98 -3.84
CA LEU A 112 9.53 -2.51 -3.15
C LEU A 112 9.55 -0.99 -2.98
N GLY A 113 8.49 -0.33 -3.43
CA GLY A 113 8.27 1.11 -3.17
C GLY A 113 7.65 1.42 -1.81
N CYS A 114 7.21 0.39 -1.08
CA CYS A 114 6.59 0.44 0.24
C CYS A 114 6.86 -0.87 0.97
N LEU A 115 7.13 -0.78 2.28
CA LEU A 115 7.32 -1.93 3.14
C LEU A 115 6.43 -1.78 4.37
N PRO A 116 5.24 -2.42 4.40
CA PRO A 116 4.40 -2.42 5.57
C PRO A 116 5.13 -2.99 6.79
N VAL A 117 4.91 -2.36 7.94
CA VAL A 117 5.44 -2.80 9.22
C VAL A 117 4.27 -3.36 10.03
N VAL A 118 4.38 -4.61 10.45
CA VAL A 118 3.35 -5.34 11.19
C VAL A 118 3.86 -5.70 12.58
N GLN A 119 2.95 -5.83 13.55
CA GLN A 119 3.29 -6.43 14.84
C GLN A 119 3.12 -7.94 14.74
N GLU A 120 3.74 -8.73 15.63
CA GLU A 120 3.71 -10.21 15.59
C GLU A 120 2.29 -10.81 15.60
N ASN A 121 1.24 -10.01 15.82
CA ASN A 121 -0.15 -10.43 15.90
C ASN A 121 -1.04 -9.93 14.73
N GLY A 122 -0.48 -9.42 13.63
CA GLY A 122 -1.25 -9.02 12.43
C GLY A 122 -0.53 -8.10 11.49
#